data_AF-A0A1F6IUR2-F1
#
_entry.id   AF-A0A1F6IUR2-F1
#
_cell.length_a   1.000
_cell.length_b   1.000
_cell.length_c   1.000
_cell.angle_alpha   90.00
_cell.angle_beta   90.00
_cell.angle_gamma   90.00
#
_symmetry.space_group_name_H-M   'P 1'
#
loop_
_entity.id
_entity.type
_entity.pdbx_description
1 polymer ?
#
loop_
_entity_poly.entity_id
_entity_poly.type
_entity_poly.pdbx_seq_one_letter_code
_entity_poly.pdbx_strand_id
1 'polypeptide(L)' 'MLVRTTLRIEKNLKKEADQLALEQDTTLQNIFNKALKTYLAKDAKKQARKIVVKTHNLGVNLDNLTRDDFYSDPKIES' A
#
# COMPACT_ATOMS: atom_id res chain seq x y z
N MET A 1 -17.58 -12.45 17.91
CA MET A 1 -17.28 -13.88 18.15
C MET A 1 -15.77 -14.03 18.26
N LEU A 2 -15.28 -14.69 19.31
CA LEU A 2 -13.84 -14.89 19.55
C LEU A 2 -13.49 -16.35 19.24
N VAL A 3 -12.38 -16.59 18.56
CA VAL A 3 -11.90 -17.93 18.19
C VAL A 3 -10.67 -18.26 19.02
N ARG A 4 -10.60 -19.49 19.57
CA ARG A 4 -9.43 -19.95 20.31
C ARG A 4 -8.30 -20.27 19.34
N THR A 5 -7.18 -19.57 19.49
CA THR A 5 -5.98 -19.78 18.67
C THR A 5 -4.78 -19.91 19.59
N THR A 6 -3.92 -20.90 19.33
CA THR A 6 -2.66 -21.07 20.06
C THR A 6 -1.53 -20.54 19.19
N LEU A 7 -0.77 -19.58 19.70
CA LEU A 7 0.39 -18.98 19.02
C LEU A 7 1.63 -19.12 19.90
N ARG A 8 2.78 -19.43 19.29
CA ARG A 8 4.08 -19.35 19.96
C ARG A 8 4.63 -17.94 19.76
N ILE A 9 5.03 -17.31 20.87
CA ILE A 9 5.60 -15.97 20.90
C ILE A 9 6.87 -15.98 21.75
N GLU A 10 7.74 -15.01 21.52
CA GLU A 10 8.96 -14.85 22.30
C GLU A 10 8.65 -14.58 23.78
N LYS A 11 9.48 -15.17 24.66
CA LYS A 11 9.28 -15.09 26.11
C LYS A 11 9.31 -13.65 26.63
N ASN A 12 10.21 -12.83 26.10
CA ASN A 12 10.34 -11.43 26.51
C ASN A 12 9.14 -10.61 26.06
N LEU A 13 8.69 -10.81 24.82
CA LEU A 13 7.50 -10.16 24.29
C LEU A 13 6.24 -10.49 25.10
N LYS A 14 6.10 -11.75 25.54
CA LYS A 14 5.01 -12.13 26.44
C LYS A 14 5.07 -11.35 27.76
N LYS A 15 6.24 -11.27 28.39
CA LYS A 15 6.41 -10.54 29.66
C LYS A 15 6.06 -9.07 29.53
N GLU A 16 6.53 -8.42 28.47
CA GLU A 16 6.24 -7.02 28.19
C GLU A 16 4.74 -6.79 27.96
N ALA A 17 4.09 -7.69 27.20
CA ALA A 17 2.66 -7.63 26.97
C ALA A 17 1.83 -7.87 28.25
N ASP A 18 2.28 -8.77 29.12
CA ASP A 18 1.65 -9.03 30.43
C ASP A 18 1.75 -7.80 31.34
N GLN A 19 2.92 -7.13 31.34
CA GLN A 19 3.11 -5.89 32.08
C GLN A 19 2.23 -4.75 31.53
N LEU A 20 2.17 -4.60 30.21
CA LEU A 20 1.32 -3.60 29.56
C LEU A 20 -0.17 -3.84 29.85
N ALA A 21 -0.58 -5.11 29.91
CA ALA A 21 -1.95 -5.48 30.26
C ALA A 21 -2.30 -5.05 31.69
N LEU A 22 -1.37 -5.24 32.63
CA LEU A 22 -1.51 -4.82 34.02
C LEU A 22 -1.60 -3.28 34.15
N GLU A 23 -0.72 -2.56 33.46
CA GLU A 23 -0.70 -1.08 33.49
C GLU A 23 -1.98 -0.45 32.90
N GLN A 24 -2.59 -1.11 31.91
CA GLN A 24 -3.78 -0.60 31.23
C GLN A 24 -5.10 -1.14 31.82
N ASP A 25 -5.04 -1.96 32.87
CA ASP A 25 -6.19 -2.69 33.44
C ASP A 25 -6.98 -3.45 32.35
N THR A 26 -6.24 -4.17 31.50
CA THR A 26 -6.81 -4.96 30.41
C THR A 26 -6.31 -6.39 30.42
N THR A 27 -6.83 -7.21 29.51
CA THR A 27 -6.37 -8.59 29.34
C THR A 27 -5.32 -8.68 28.25
N LEU A 28 -4.41 -9.66 28.38
CA LEU A 28 -3.45 -10.02 27.34
C LEU A 28 -4.12 -10.25 25.98
N GLN A 29 -5.31 -10.86 25.98
CA GLN A 29 -6.11 -11.07 24.78
C GLN A 29 -6.47 -9.75 24.08
N ASN A 30 -6.86 -8.72 24.82
CA ASN A 30 -7.20 -7.41 24.24
C ASN A 30 -5.96 -6.73 23.64
N ILE A 31 -4.81 -6.84 24.30
CA ILE A 31 -3.53 -6.33 23.79
C ILE A 31 -3.20 -6.97 22.44
N PHE A 32 -3.27 -8.30 22.35
CA PHE A 32 -3.02 -9.02 21.09
C PHE A 32 -4.00 -8.67 19.99
N ASN A 33 -5.30 -8.64 20.28
CA ASN A 33 -6.32 -8.28 19.31
C ASN A 33 -6.13 -6.86 18.79
N LYS A 34 -5.81 -5.90 19.68
CA LYS A 34 -5.54 -4.51 19.32
C LYS A 34 -4.28 -4.37 18.46
N ALA A 35 -3.22 -5.09 18.82
CA ALA A 35 -1.97 -5.11 18.05
C ALA A 35 -2.20 -5.68 16.64
N LEU A 36 -2.88 -6.82 16.52
CA LEU A 36 -3.23 -7.45 15.24
C LEU A 36 -4.10 -6.53 14.38
N LYS A 37 -5.14 -5.93 14.95
CA LYS A 37 -6.01 -4.98 14.24
C LYS A 37 -5.20 -3.79 13.72
N THR A 38 -4.29 -3.26 14.53
CA THR A 38 -3.42 -2.14 14.15
C THR A 38 -2.45 -2.53 13.04
N TYR A 39 -1.84 -3.72 13.13
CA TYR A 39 -0.93 -4.24 12.13
C TYR A 39 -1.63 -4.41 10.77
N LEU A 40 -2.78 -5.08 10.75
CA LEU A 40 -3.58 -5.27 9.54
C LEU A 40 -4.05 -3.95 8.94
N ALA A 41 -4.48 -2.99 9.77
CA ALA A 41 -4.89 -1.67 9.29
C ALA A 41 -3.72 -0.86 8.70
N LYS A 42 -2.52 -0.95 9.29
CA LYS A 42 -1.30 -0.32 8.76
C LYS A 42 -0.87 -0.95 7.45
N ASP A 43 -0.92 -2.28 7.33
CA ASP A 43 -0.56 -2.97 6.09
C ASP A 43 -1.55 -2.66 4.97
N ALA A 44 -2.86 -2.66 5.25
CA ALA A 44 -3.89 -2.25 4.29
C ALA A 44 -3.64 -0.83 3.77
N LYS A 45 -3.28 0.12 4.65
CA LYS A 45 -2.89 1.48 4.24
C LYS A 45 -1.62 1.51 3.40
N LYS A 46 -0.63 0.66 3.69
CA LYS A 46 0.61 0.55 2.92
C LYS A 46 0.35 -0.01 1.51
N GLN A 47 -0.49 -1.03 1.38
CA GLN A 47 -0.89 -1.58 0.09
C GLN A 47 -1.74 -0.58 -0.70
N ALA A 48 -2.67 0.13 -0.07
CA ALA A 48 -3.46 1.17 -0.73
C ALA A 48 -2.62 2.36 -1.23
N ARG A 49 -1.49 2.64 -0.56
CA ARG A 49 -0.51 3.66 -0.98
C ARG A 49 0.45 3.21 -2.08
N LYS A 50 0.44 1.93 -2.49
CA LYS A 50 1.11 1.56 -3.74
C LYS A 50 0.34 2.22 -4.86
N ILE A 51 0.85 3.35 -5.33
CA ILE A 51 0.39 4.00 -6.55
C ILE A 51 0.56 2.98 -7.66
N VAL A 52 -0.54 2.35 -8.07
CA VAL A 52 -0.59 1.60 -9.32
C VAL A 52 -0.59 2.66 -10.41
N VAL A 53 0.60 3.07 -10.84
CA VAL A 53 0.74 3.90 -12.03
C VAL A 53 0.26 3.04 -13.18
N LYS A 54 -0.97 3.23 -13.62
CA LYS A 54 -1.51 2.61 -14.84
C LYS A 54 -0.84 3.29 -16.04
N THR A 55 0.44 3.01 -16.25
CA THR A 55 1.15 3.40 -17.47
C THR A 55 0.53 2.65 -18.63
N HIS A 56 -0.26 3.35 -19.45
CA HIS A 56 -0.62 2.85 -20.76
C HIS A 56 0.57 3.11 -21.69
N ASN A 57 0.93 2.13 -22.51
CA ASN A 57 1.93 2.32 -23.55
C ASN A 57 1.34 3.27 -24.60
N LEU A 58 1.77 4.53 -24.61
CA LEU A 58 1.30 5.56 -25.54
C LEU A 58 1.97 5.46 -26.93
N GLY A 59 2.70 4.39 -27.21
CA GLY A 59 3.43 4.20 -28.45
C GLY A 59 4.84 4.78 -28.40
N VAL A 60 5.50 4.79 -29.56
CA VAL A 60 6.86 5.30 -29.74
C VAL A 60 6.83 6.82 -29.66
N ASN A 61 7.79 7.42 -28.97
CA ASN A 61 7.87 8.87 -28.82
C ASN A 61 8.09 9.51 -30.20
N LEU A 62 7.10 10.28 -30.67
CA LEU A 62 7.05 10.90 -31.99
C LEU A 62 7.77 12.26 -32.01
N ASP A 63 8.69 12.50 -31.08
CA ASP A 63 9.39 13.78 -30.85
C ASP A 63 10.28 14.23 -32.04
N ASN A 64 10.42 13.39 -33.07
CA ASN A 64 11.22 13.68 -34.26
C ASN A 64 10.41 14.00 -35.51
N LEU A 65 9.07 14.08 -35.43
CA LEU A 65 8.25 14.47 -36.56
C LEU A 65 8.17 15.99 -36.65
N THR A 66 8.62 16.54 -37.77
CA THR A 66 8.45 17.96 -38.08
C THR A 66 7.09 18.18 -38.74
N ARG A 67 6.63 19.43 -38.73
CA ARG A 67 5.36 19.82 -39.38
C ARG A 67 5.33 19.42 -40.86
N ASP A 68 6.49 19.41 -41.49
CA ASP A 68 6.67 19.11 -42.91
C ASP A 68 6.41 17.63 -43.24
N ASP A 69 6.46 16.74 -42.24
CA ASP A 69 6.17 15.30 -42.41
C ASP A 69 4.67 15.02 -42.62
N PHE A 70 3.79 15.94 -42.21
CA PHE A 70 2.33 15.76 -42.28
C PHE A 70 1.60 16.74 -43.18
N TYR A 71 2.15 17.93 -43.41
CA TYR A 71 1.51 18.97 -44.20
C TYR A 71 2.34 19.26 -45.44
N SER A 72 1.82 18.90 -46.62
CA SER A 72 2.37 19.40 -47.88
C SER A 72 2.11 20.90 -48.00
N ASP A 73 3.07 21.63 -48.57
CA ASP A 73 2.92 23.07 -48.81
C ASP A 73 1.62 23.37 -49.58
N PRO A 74 0.93 24.46 -49.23
CA PRO A 74 -0.31 24.82 -49.91
C PRO A 74 -0.03 25.04 -51.39
N LYS A 75 -0.76 24.33 -52.25
CA LYS A 75 -0.74 24.58 -53.70
C LYS A 75 -1.36 25.95 -53.94
N ILE A 76 -0.51 26.95 -54.12
CA ILE A 76 -0.94 28.27 -54.61
C ILE A 76 -1.01 28.16 -56.13
N GLU A 77 -2.19 27.86 -56.65
CA GLU A 77 -2.44 27.94 -58.10
C GLU A 77 -2.45 29.43 -58.49
N SER A 78 -1.60 29.78 -59.47
CA SER A 78 -1.41 31.13 -60.03
C SER A 78 -2.17 31.27 -61.34
#